data_AF-A0A4U9TN07-F1
#
_entry.id   AF-A0A4U9TN07-F1
#
_cell.length_a   1.000
_cell.length_b   1.000
_cell.length_c   1.000
_cell.angle_alpha   90.00
_cell.angle_beta   90.00
_cell.angle_gamma   90.00
#
_symmetry.space_group_name_H-M   'P 1'
#
loop_
_entity.id
_entity.type
_entity.pdbx_description
1 polymer ?
#
loop_
_entity_poly.entity_id
_entity_poly.type
_entity_poly.pdbx_seq_one_letter_code
_entity_poly.pdbx_strand_id
1 'polypeptide(L)'
;MLGSARFFADGLKEKTIDEFINHMNFLHAMGAKVIGCSEQSKSIQGTTKAVFEEKPYFSDEEWQRVAQGYNELAKIAAGKGMQVCLHHHMGTGIQTTEEIDRYMSMVNDDVYLLFDTGHAYYSEGSQQAMLAILEKYLPRINHVHLKRRA
;
A
#
# COMPACT_ATOMS: atom_id res chain seq x y z
N MET A 1 6.42 -6.85 8.97
CA MET A 1 5.64 -5.78 8.30
C MET A 1 4.82 -5.07 9.34
N LEU A 2 4.80 -3.73 9.38
CA LEU A 2 4.03 -2.95 10.36
C LEU A 2 2.60 -2.61 9.85
N GLY A 3 2.24 -3.06 8.64
CA GLY A 3 0.93 -2.86 8.02
C GLY A 3 0.15 -4.16 7.87
N SER A 4 -1.11 -4.02 7.52
CA SER A 4 -2.05 -5.13 7.34
C SER A 4 -2.00 -5.69 5.91
N ALA A 5 -1.78 -7.01 5.77
CA ALA A 5 -1.58 -7.64 4.47
C ALA A 5 -2.89 -7.80 3.69
N ARG A 6 -2.84 -7.58 2.37
CA ARG A 6 -3.96 -7.70 1.42
C ARG A 6 -3.55 -8.58 0.24
N PHE A 7 -4.51 -9.31 -0.33
CA PHE A 7 -4.25 -10.32 -1.36
C PHE A 7 -5.24 -10.21 -2.53
N PHE A 8 -5.52 -8.98 -2.97
CA PHE A 8 -6.51 -8.75 -4.02
C PHE A 8 -6.01 -9.22 -5.40
N ALA A 9 -4.72 -9.06 -5.70
CA ALA A 9 -4.18 -9.53 -6.98
C ALA A 9 -4.26 -11.06 -7.10
N ASP A 10 -4.11 -11.81 -6.00
CA ASP A 10 -4.31 -13.26 -5.93
C ASP A 10 -5.79 -13.69 -6.04
N GLY A 11 -6.73 -12.76 -6.17
CA GLY A 11 -8.17 -13.04 -6.29
C GLY A 11 -8.86 -13.36 -4.97
N LEU A 12 -8.18 -13.18 -3.83
CA LEU A 12 -8.68 -13.53 -2.50
C LEU A 12 -9.51 -12.40 -1.86
N LYS A 13 -10.49 -11.88 -2.60
CA LYS A 13 -11.25 -10.68 -2.22
C LYS A 13 -11.95 -10.83 -0.87
N GLU A 14 -12.80 -11.86 -0.71
CA GLU A 14 -13.63 -12.05 0.49
C GLU A 14 -12.77 -12.20 1.74
N LYS A 15 -11.79 -13.11 1.70
CA LYS A 15 -10.82 -13.32 2.78
C LYS A 15 -10.08 -12.02 3.14
N THR A 16 -9.63 -11.26 2.13
CA THR A 16 -8.92 -10.00 2.34
C THR A 16 -9.79 -8.97 3.07
N ILE A 17 -11.07 -8.88 2.70
CA ILE A 17 -12.03 -7.96 3.33
C ILE A 17 -12.34 -8.39 4.77
N ASP A 18 -12.54 -9.68 5.02
CA ASP A 18 -12.82 -10.19 6.37
C ASP A 18 -11.65 -9.91 7.33
N GLU A 19 -10.42 -10.19 6.90
CA GLU A 19 -9.21 -9.88 7.66
C GLU A 19 -9.01 -8.36 7.84
N PHE A 20 -9.38 -7.56 6.83
CA PHE A 20 -9.40 -6.11 6.95
C PHE A 20 -10.38 -5.62 8.01
N ILE A 21 -11.62 -6.10 7.99
CA ILE A 21 -12.64 -5.70 8.96
C ILE A 21 -12.20 -6.04 10.39
N ASN A 22 -11.67 -7.24 10.60
CA ASN A 22 -11.16 -7.66 11.91
C ASN A 22 -10.06 -6.73 12.42
N HIS A 23 -9.07 -6.43 11.58
CA HIS A 23 -7.97 -5.55 11.98
C HIS A 23 -8.42 -4.09 12.13
N MET A 24 -9.27 -3.58 11.24
CA MET A 24 -9.87 -2.25 11.34
C MET A 24 -10.64 -2.10 12.66
N ASN A 25 -11.44 -3.08 13.05
CA ASN A 25 -12.18 -3.07 14.30
C ASN A 25 -11.26 -3.01 15.52
N PHE A 26 -10.19 -3.80 15.51
CA PHE A 26 -9.17 -3.75 16.56
C PHE A 26 -8.52 -2.37 16.65
N LEU A 27 -8.04 -1.82 15.54
CA LEU A 27 -7.40 -0.50 15.50
C LEU A 27 -8.37 0.61 15.92
N HIS A 28 -9.62 0.54 15.48
CA HIS A 28 -10.66 1.49 15.88
C HIS A 28 -10.90 1.45 17.40
N ALA A 29 -11.00 0.26 17.99
CA ALA A 29 -11.16 0.10 19.43
C ALA A 29 -9.99 0.68 20.22
N MET A 30 -8.78 0.70 19.63
CA MET A 30 -7.59 1.34 20.18
C MET A 30 -7.52 2.86 19.89
N GLY A 31 -8.54 3.44 19.26
CA GLY A 31 -8.61 4.88 18.96
C GLY A 31 -7.87 5.31 17.69
N ALA A 32 -7.40 4.38 16.86
CA ALA A 32 -6.76 4.71 15.60
C ALA A 32 -7.78 5.29 14.59
N LYS A 33 -7.29 6.17 13.72
CA LYS A 33 -8.08 6.78 12.62
C LYS A 33 -7.64 6.34 11.23
N VAL A 34 -6.48 5.67 11.14
CA VAL A 34 -5.87 5.27 9.87
C VAL A 34 -5.49 3.80 9.95
N ILE A 35 -5.73 3.05 8.88
CA ILE A 35 -5.27 1.68 8.69
C ILE A 35 -4.34 1.60 7.47
N GLY A 36 -3.06 1.33 7.75
CA GLY A 36 -2.06 1.03 6.72
C GLY A 36 -2.19 -0.39 6.20
N CYS A 37 -2.30 -0.54 4.90
CA CYS A 37 -2.41 -1.83 4.20
C CYS A 37 -1.27 -1.98 3.19
N SER A 38 -0.76 -3.19 3.00
CA SER A 38 0.15 -3.49 1.89
C SER A 38 -0.42 -4.63 1.06
N GLU A 39 -0.41 -4.48 -0.27
CA GLU A 39 -0.79 -5.54 -1.19
C GLU A 39 0.36 -6.55 -1.30
N GLN A 40 0.14 -7.73 -0.74
CA GLN A 40 1.14 -8.77 -0.50
C GLN A 40 1.03 -9.97 -1.44
N SER A 41 0.08 -9.94 -2.37
CA SER A 41 0.02 -10.94 -3.45
C SER A 41 1.38 -11.07 -4.11
N LYS A 42 1.89 -12.32 -4.16
CA LYS A 42 3.18 -12.69 -4.76
C LYS A 42 4.41 -11.99 -4.17
N SER A 43 4.29 -11.31 -3.02
CA SER A 43 5.43 -10.59 -2.45
C SER A 43 6.60 -11.51 -2.14
N ILE A 44 7.81 -11.02 -2.42
CA ILE A 44 9.06 -11.70 -2.12
C ILE A 44 9.74 -11.15 -0.87
N GLN A 45 9.07 -10.28 -0.11
CA GLN A 45 9.61 -9.76 1.16
C GLN A 45 9.93 -10.91 2.12
N GLY A 46 11.12 -10.86 2.74
CA GLY A 46 11.55 -11.86 3.71
C GLY A 46 11.99 -13.19 3.09
N THR A 47 12.04 -13.28 1.77
CA THR A 47 12.64 -14.41 1.04
C THR A 47 14.10 -14.13 0.71
N THR A 48 14.79 -15.10 0.09
CA THR A 48 16.17 -14.95 -0.38
C THR A 48 16.28 -14.28 -1.76
N LYS A 49 15.14 -13.94 -2.39
CA LYS A 49 15.10 -13.35 -3.74
C LYS A 49 15.55 -11.89 -3.75
N ALA A 50 16.15 -11.47 -4.85
CA ALA A 50 16.63 -10.11 -5.05
C ALA A 50 15.44 -9.16 -5.32
N VAL A 51 15.16 -8.26 -4.38
CA VAL A 51 14.01 -7.31 -4.45
C VAL A 51 14.08 -6.30 -5.60
N PHE A 52 15.26 -6.12 -6.21
CA PHE A 52 15.46 -5.25 -7.36
C PHE A 52 15.22 -5.94 -8.71
N GLU A 53 15.33 -7.27 -8.75
CA GLU A 53 15.35 -8.05 -10.00
C GLU A 53 14.15 -9.01 -10.09
N GLU A 54 13.72 -9.55 -8.95
CA GLU A 54 12.78 -10.67 -8.88
C GLU A 54 11.42 -10.29 -8.25
N LYS A 55 11.16 -8.99 -8.04
CA LYS A 55 9.88 -8.55 -7.48
C LYS A 55 8.73 -8.90 -8.46
N PRO A 56 7.50 -9.13 -7.95
CA PRO A 56 6.37 -9.41 -8.82
C PRO A 56 5.96 -8.17 -9.63
N TYR A 57 5.32 -8.43 -10.76
CA TYR A 57 4.62 -7.44 -11.58
C TYR A 57 3.19 -7.92 -11.81
N PHE A 58 2.23 -7.02 -11.62
CA PHE A 58 0.83 -7.35 -11.80
C PHE A 58 0.40 -7.27 -13.26
N SER A 59 -0.44 -8.21 -13.67
CA SER A 59 -1.20 -8.08 -14.93
C SER A 59 -2.25 -6.98 -14.83
N ASP A 60 -2.82 -6.56 -15.95
CA ASP A 60 -3.87 -5.54 -15.96
C ASP A 60 -5.11 -5.95 -15.15
N GLU A 61 -5.46 -7.24 -15.19
CA GLU A 61 -6.57 -7.80 -14.40
C GLU A 61 -6.25 -7.76 -12.89
N GLU A 62 -5.01 -8.06 -12.52
CA GLU A 62 -4.56 -7.99 -11.13
C GLU A 62 -4.58 -6.56 -10.60
N TRP A 63 -4.13 -5.60 -11.41
CA TRP A 63 -4.25 -4.17 -11.12
C TRP A 63 -5.70 -3.74 -10.89
N GLN A 64 -6.63 -4.20 -11.73
CA GLN A 64 -8.05 -3.92 -11.56
C GLN A 64 -8.61 -4.50 -10.26
N ARG A 65 -8.27 -5.74 -9.91
CA ARG A 65 -8.68 -6.36 -8.64
C ARG A 65 -8.17 -5.57 -7.45
N VAL A 66 -6.89 -5.16 -7.47
CA VAL A 66 -6.28 -4.36 -6.40
C VAL A 66 -6.99 -3.02 -6.25
N ALA A 67 -7.18 -2.27 -7.33
CA ALA A 67 -7.82 -0.96 -7.27
C ALA A 67 -9.27 -1.05 -6.76
N GLN A 68 -10.06 -2.00 -7.29
CA GLN A 68 -11.43 -2.23 -6.83
C GLN A 68 -11.48 -2.64 -5.36
N GLY A 69 -10.58 -3.52 -4.94
CA GLY A 69 -10.46 -3.96 -3.55
C GLY A 69 -10.20 -2.79 -2.60
N TYR A 70 -9.19 -1.97 -2.89
CA TYR A 70 -8.86 -0.81 -2.06
C TYR A 70 -9.97 0.26 -2.03
N ASN A 71 -10.66 0.49 -3.14
CA ASN A 71 -11.84 1.36 -3.16
C ASN A 71 -12.97 0.84 -2.25
N GLU A 72 -13.12 -0.47 -2.13
CA GLU A 72 -14.07 -1.09 -1.20
C GLU A 72 -13.60 -0.98 0.25
N LEU A 73 -12.31 -1.18 0.51
CA LEU A 73 -11.72 -0.97 1.84
C LEU A 73 -11.93 0.47 2.33
N ALA A 74 -11.78 1.47 1.45
CA ALA A 74 -12.02 2.88 1.80
C ALA A 74 -13.46 3.12 2.24
N LYS A 75 -14.44 2.57 1.51
CA LYS A 75 -15.86 2.65 1.89
C LYS A 75 -16.14 2.00 3.24
N ILE A 76 -15.56 0.83 3.49
CA ILE A 76 -15.70 0.11 4.76
C ILE A 76 -15.08 0.91 5.92
N ALA A 77 -13.87 1.45 5.72
CA ALA A 77 -13.17 2.29 6.71
C ALA A 77 -13.96 3.56 7.04
N ALA A 78 -14.49 4.23 6.01
CA ALA A 78 -15.29 5.45 6.16
C ALA A 78 -16.54 5.23 7.03
N GLY A 79 -17.12 4.02 7.00
CA GLY A 79 -18.23 3.63 7.88
C GLY A 79 -17.92 3.71 9.38
N LYS A 80 -16.63 3.75 9.77
CA LYS A 80 -16.15 3.96 11.14
C LYS A 80 -15.38 5.28 11.33
N GLY A 81 -15.46 6.18 10.35
CA GLY A 81 -14.68 7.42 10.34
C GLY A 81 -13.16 7.18 10.26
N MET A 82 -12.74 6.02 9.75
CA MET A 82 -11.34 5.69 9.51
C MET A 82 -10.97 5.89 8.05
N GLN A 83 -9.67 6.05 7.79
CA GLN A 83 -9.10 6.13 6.44
C GLN A 83 -8.19 4.95 6.17
N VAL A 84 -8.18 4.45 4.93
CA VAL A 84 -7.25 3.40 4.48
C VAL A 84 -6.11 4.02 3.69
N CYS A 85 -4.91 3.49 3.86
CA CYS A 85 -3.78 3.84 3.00
C CYS A 85 -3.00 2.62 2.49
N LEU A 86 -2.46 2.72 1.28
CA LEU A 86 -1.53 1.75 0.73
C LEU A 86 -0.10 2.08 1.16
N HIS A 87 0.63 1.10 1.68
CA HIS A 87 2.06 1.15 1.92
C HIS A 87 2.82 0.55 0.74
N HIS A 88 3.40 1.42 -0.09
CA HIS A 88 4.35 1.01 -1.13
C HIS A 88 5.59 0.39 -0.47
N HIS A 89 6.07 -0.75 -0.99
CA HIS A 89 7.04 -1.55 -0.26
C HIS A 89 7.96 -2.36 -1.18
N MET A 90 9.23 -2.48 -0.80
CA MET A 90 10.22 -3.31 -1.48
C MET A 90 9.80 -4.78 -1.54
N GLY A 91 9.94 -5.41 -2.70
CA GLY A 91 9.57 -6.80 -2.96
C GLY A 91 8.06 -7.04 -3.14
N THR A 92 7.26 -5.99 -3.32
CA THR A 92 5.82 -6.10 -3.64
C THR A 92 5.55 -5.68 -5.08
N GLY A 93 4.31 -5.86 -5.54
CA GLY A 93 3.88 -5.38 -6.87
C GLY A 93 3.71 -3.86 -6.96
N ILE A 94 3.79 -3.14 -5.83
CA ILE A 94 3.71 -1.67 -5.76
C ILE A 94 4.92 -1.14 -4.99
N GLN A 95 6.02 -0.96 -5.72
CA GLN A 95 7.32 -0.58 -5.17
C GLN A 95 7.82 0.76 -5.75
N THR A 96 7.80 0.90 -7.07
CA THR A 96 8.43 2.02 -7.78
C THR A 96 7.52 3.23 -7.91
N THR A 97 8.08 4.40 -8.26
CA THR A 97 7.29 5.60 -8.60
C THR A 97 6.22 5.30 -9.64
N GLU A 98 6.56 4.58 -10.70
CA GLU A 98 5.66 4.23 -11.80
C GLU A 98 4.48 3.35 -11.33
N GLU A 99 4.74 2.45 -10.40
CA GLU A 99 3.72 1.56 -9.83
C GLU A 99 2.82 2.29 -8.83
N ILE A 100 3.40 3.17 -8.01
CA ILE A 100 2.65 4.08 -7.15
C ILE A 100 1.75 4.97 -8.02
N ASP A 101 2.29 5.53 -9.10
CA ASP A 101 1.56 6.38 -10.04
C ASP A 101 0.37 5.66 -10.64
N ARG A 102 0.60 4.46 -11.16
CA ARG A 102 -0.45 3.62 -11.73
C ARG A 102 -1.50 3.30 -10.69
N TYR A 103 -1.12 2.85 -9.50
CA TYR A 103 -2.05 2.56 -8.42
C TYR A 103 -2.92 3.78 -8.08
N MET A 104 -2.31 4.93 -7.81
CA MET A 104 -2.99 6.15 -7.40
C MET A 104 -3.92 6.70 -8.50
N SER A 105 -3.63 6.42 -9.77
CA SER A 105 -4.49 6.78 -10.90
C SER A 105 -5.76 5.91 -11.03
N MET A 106 -5.74 4.71 -10.46
CA MET A 106 -6.82 3.72 -10.57
C MET A 106 -7.78 3.73 -9.37
N VAL A 107 -7.32 4.22 -8.22
CA VAL A 107 -8.12 4.28 -6.99
C VAL A 107 -8.81 5.63 -6.82
N ASN A 108 -9.92 5.62 -6.08
CA ASN A 108 -10.69 6.81 -5.76
C ASN A 108 -9.92 7.76 -4.83
N ASP A 109 -10.38 9.01 -4.73
CA ASP A 109 -9.73 10.06 -3.93
C ASP A 109 -9.68 9.80 -2.41
N ASP A 110 -10.54 8.91 -1.92
CA ASP A 110 -10.64 8.51 -0.51
C ASP A 110 -9.70 7.34 -0.14
N VAL A 111 -8.89 6.85 -1.09
CA VAL A 111 -7.80 5.90 -0.85
C VAL A 111 -6.49 6.66 -0.72
N TYR A 112 -5.82 6.55 0.42
CA TYR A 112 -4.61 7.33 0.71
C TYR A 112 -3.33 6.53 0.47
N LEU A 113 -2.19 7.22 0.51
CA LEU A 113 -0.85 6.64 0.47
C LEU A 113 -0.21 6.75 1.87
N LEU A 114 0.41 5.65 2.30
CA LEU A 114 1.41 5.67 3.35
C LEU A 114 2.76 5.89 2.68
N PHE A 115 3.34 7.06 2.88
CA PHE A 115 4.66 7.38 2.33
C PHE A 115 5.76 6.89 3.27
N ASP A 116 6.60 5.98 2.76
CA ASP A 116 7.74 5.43 3.50
C ASP A 116 9.05 5.90 2.89
N THR A 117 9.76 6.75 3.61
CA THR A 117 11.01 7.39 3.12
C THR A 117 12.07 6.36 2.76
N GLY A 118 12.12 5.23 3.48
CA GLY A 118 13.11 4.19 3.26
C GLY A 118 12.81 3.43 1.98
N HIS A 119 11.58 2.91 1.83
CA HIS A 119 11.24 2.14 0.64
C HIS A 119 11.30 2.98 -0.63
N ALA A 120 10.84 4.24 -0.59
CA ALA A 120 10.94 5.14 -1.73
C ALA A 120 12.40 5.40 -2.13
N TYR A 121 13.27 5.72 -1.16
CA TYR A 121 14.68 5.96 -1.45
C TYR A 121 15.38 4.72 -2.01
N TYR A 122 15.14 3.54 -1.43
CA TYR A 122 15.75 2.30 -1.90
C TYR A 122 15.26 1.91 -3.29
N SER A 123 13.97 2.06 -3.59
CA SER A 123 13.41 1.77 -4.91
C SER A 123 14.01 2.66 -5.99
N GLU A 124 14.03 3.97 -5.74
CA GLU A 124 14.37 4.96 -6.77
C GLU A 124 15.86 5.34 -6.81
N GLY A 125 16.63 4.91 -5.80
CA GLY A 125 18.07 5.11 -5.73
C GLY A 125 18.53 6.55 -5.47
N SER A 126 17.61 7.50 -5.26
CA SER A 126 17.97 8.91 -4.99
C SER A 126 16.99 9.63 -4.07
N GLN A 127 17.51 10.60 -3.31
CA GLN A 127 16.68 11.47 -2.48
C GLN A 127 15.76 12.35 -3.33
N GLN A 128 16.24 12.81 -4.50
CA GLN A 128 15.45 13.67 -5.39
C GLN A 128 14.19 12.94 -5.89
N ALA A 129 14.31 11.70 -6.34
CA ALA A 129 13.16 10.91 -6.79
C ALA A 129 12.21 10.57 -5.64
N MET A 130 12.75 10.22 -4.47
CA MET A 130 11.95 9.98 -3.27
C MET A 130 11.14 11.22 -2.85
N LEU A 131 11.75 12.41 -2.88
CA LEU A 131 11.05 13.67 -2.60
C LEU A 131 10.01 14.00 -3.67
N ALA A 132 10.26 13.68 -4.94
CA ALA A 132 9.28 13.89 -6.00
C ALA A 132 7.98 13.08 -5.78
N ILE A 133 8.08 11.84 -5.27
CA ILE A 133 6.90 11.06 -4.87
C ILE A 133 6.13 11.78 -3.75
N LEU A 134 6.84 12.23 -2.70
CA LEU A 134 6.25 12.93 -1.57
C LEU A 134 5.53 14.21 -2.01
N GLU A 135 6.18 15.04 -2.81
CA GLU A 135 5.63 16.31 -3.28
C GLU A 135 4.39 16.08 -4.15
N LYS A 136 4.45 15.10 -5.06
CA LYS A 136 3.32 14.77 -5.95
C LYS A 136 2.09 14.27 -5.19
N TYR A 137 2.30 13.39 -4.19
CA TYR A 137 1.20 12.75 -3.47
C TYR A 137 0.89 13.37 -2.12
N LEU A 138 1.49 14.51 -1.76
CA LEU A 138 1.27 15.18 -0.47
C LEU A 138 -0.22 15.34 -0.09
N PRO A 139 -1.15 15.73 -1.01
CA PRO A 139 -2.57 15.85 -0.68
C PRO A 139 -3.26 14.50 -0.37
N ARG A 140 -2.65 13.39 -0.78
CA ARG A 140 -3.17 12.03 -0.67
C ARG A 140 -2.35 11.18 0.32
N ILE A 141 -1.43 11.78 1.08
CA ILE A 141 -0.68 11.11 2.14
C ILE A 141 -1.34 11.38 3.49
N ASN A 142 -1.76 10.33 4.20
CA ASN A 142 -2.34 10.44 5.55
C ASN A 142 -1.50 9.74 6.63
N HIS A 143 -0.41 9.10 6.24
CA HIS A 143 0.49 8.39 7.15
C HIS A 143 1.91 8.39 6.59
N VAL A 144 2.91 8.59 7.45
CA VAL A 144 4.31 8.67 7.06
C VAL A 144 5.13 7.73 7.91
N HIS A 145 5.93 6.88 7.27
CA HIS A 145 6.99 6.14 7.93
C HIS A 145 8.34 6.80 7.65
N LEU A 146 8.98 7.30 8.71
CA LEU A 146 10.35 7.80 8.65
C LEU A 146 11.31 6.65 8.92
N LYS A 147 11.90 6.12 7.84
CA LYS A 147 12.97 5.13 7.91
C LYS A 147 14.28 5.77 7.45
N ARG A 148 15.33 5.60 8.25
CA ARG A 148 16.71 5.94 7.88
C ARG A 148 17.46 4.70 7.43
N ARG A 149 18.46 4.91 6.57
CA ARG A 149 19.51 3.93 6.34
C ARG A 149 20.30 3.77 7.65
N ALA A 150 20.45 2.53 8.11
CA ALA A 150 21.47 2.18 9.09
C ALA A 150 22.80 1.97 8.37
#